data_AF-A0A3R5TKS0-F1
#
_entry.id   AF-A0A3R5TKS0-F1
#
_cell.length_a   1.000
_cell.length_b   1.000
_cell.length_c   1.000
_cell.angle_alpha   90.00
_cell.angle_beta   90.00
_cell.angle_gamma   90.00
#
_symmetry.space_group_name_H-M   'P 1'
#
loop_
_entity.id
_entity.type
_entity.pdbx_description
1 polymer ?
#
loop_
_entity_poly.entity_id
_entity_poly.type
_entity_poly.pdbx_seq_one_letter_code
_entity_poly.pdbx_strand_id
1 'polypeptide(L)'
;LIFYNGKKNAKEAWFSPLMVFVFHYLFVMAVIVGFSAFILTDLNIIDSYKDIGVYEWLLYGWLVADITEEYLIPLIIRKHYCIGRKHGYCFKFHRAFFNIWNVLTFMSYLIIAAAVLVRTINSADFHRMALRLYSLGLFT
;
A
#
# COMPACT_ATOMS: atom_id res chain seq x y z
N LEU A 1 -38.17 8.20 13.61
CA LEU A 1 -38.26 7.78 12.20
C LEU A 1 -37.97 8.99 11.32
N ILE A 2 -36.71 9.20 10.96
CA ILE A 2 -36.31 10.31 10.09
C ILE A 2 -36.63 9.91 8.66
N PHE A 3 -37.53 10.66 8.02
CA PHE A 3 -37.93 10.50 6.63
C PHE A 3 -36.70 10.57 5.71
N TYR A 4 -36.38 9.45 5.07
CA TYR A 4 -35.39 9.37 4.00
C TYR A 4 -36.04 9.91 2.71
N ASN A 5 -35.80 11.19 2.40
CA ASN A 5 -36.37 11.84 1.23
C ASN A 5 -35.63 11.32 -0.04
N GLY A 6 -36.37 10.62 -0.90
CA GLY A 6 -35.87 9.72 -1.94
C GLY A 6 -35.38 10.36 -3.23
N LYS A 7 -34.43 11.29 -3.15
CA LYS A 7 -33.67 11.77 -4.33
C LYS A 7 -32.24 12.14 -3.96
N LYS A 8 -31.47 11.18 -3.44
CA LYS A 8 -30.01 11.30 -3.44
C LYS A 8 -29.56 11.23 -4.89
N ASN A 9 -28.93 12.29 -5.39
CA ASN A 9 -28.27 12.26 -6.70
C ASN A 9 -27.31 11.08 -6.70
N ALA A 10 -27.32 10.23 -7.74
CA ALA A 10 -26.49 9.01 -7.77
C ALA A 10 -25.03 9.32 -7.35
N LYS A 11 -24.49 10.45 -7.80
CA LYS A 11 -23.16 10.96 -7.41
C LYS A 11 -22.94 11.05 -5.89
N GLU A 12 -23.90 11.56 -5.13
CA GLU A 12 -23.79 11.68 -3.67
C GLU A 12 -23.80 10.31 -2.96
N ALA A 13 -24.41 9.29 -3.55
CA ALA A 13 -24.32 7.93 -3.04
C ALA A 13 -22.92 7.33 -3.27
N TRP A 14 -22.32 7.54 -4.46
CA TRP A 14 -20.99 7.06 -4.81
C TRP A 14 -19.86 7.68 -3.96
N PHE A 15 -19.99 8.95 -3.59
CA PHE A 15 -19.03 9.65 -2.73
C PHE A 15 -19.35 9.55 -1.23
N SER A 16 -20.29 8.69 -0.84
CA SER A 16 -20.57 8.47 0.57
C SER A 16 -19.39 7.76 1.26
N PRO A 17 -19.11 8.04 2.55
CA PRO A 17 -17.98 7.42 3.26
C PRO A 17 -17.98 5.89 3.23
N LEU A 18 -19.18 5.29 3.26
CA LEU A 18 -19.35 3.84 3.19
C LEU A 18 -18.93 3.30 1.82
N MET A 19 -19.33 3.94 0.72
CA MET A 19 -18.94 3.50 -0.61
C MET A 19 -17.44 3.66 -0.85
N VAL A 20 -16.85 4.78 -0.39
CA VAL A 20 -15.39 4.99 -0.44
C VAL A 20 -14.66 3.86 0.30
N PHE A 21 -15.14 3.50 1.50
CA PHE A 21 -14.58 2.38 2.26
C PHE A 21 -14.70 1.05 1.51
N VAL A 22 -15.87 0.74 0.96
CA VAL A 22 -16.09 -0.50 0.20
C VAL A 22 -15.15 -0.58 -1.01
N PHE A 23 -14.98 0.50 -1.76
CA PHE A 23 -14.06 0.51 -2.90
C PHE A 23 -12.61 0.33 -2.49
N HIS A 24 -12.16 1.01 -1.43
CA HIS A 24 -10.80 0.80 -0.90
C HIS A 24 -10.60 -0.65 -0.47
N TYR A 25 -11.56 -1.23 0.24
CA TYR A 25 -11.49 -2.61 0.68
C TYR A 25 -11.41 -3.60 -0.49
N LEU A 26 -12.28 -3.44 -1.49
CA LEU A 26 -12.25 -4.28 -2.70
C LEU A 26 -10.94 -4.13 -3.47
N PHE A 27 -10.42 -2.91 -3.56
CA PHE A 27 -9.16 -2.63 -4.21
C PHE A 27 -7.98 -3.29 -3.48
N VAL A 28 -7.91 -3.17 -2.16
CA VAL A 28 -6.90 -3.86 -1.33
C VAL A 28 -6.98 -5.38 -1.50
N MET A 29 -8.19 -5.96 -1.53
CA MET A 29 -8.36 -7.39 -1.78
C MET A 29 -7.85 -7.81 -3.17
N ALA A 30 -8.10 -7.01 -4.20
CA ALA A 30 -7.58 -7.27 -5.53
C ALA A 30 -6.05 -7.24 -5.57
N VAL A 31 -5.43 -6.30 -4.85
CA VAL A 31 -3.97 -6.21 -4.71
C VAL A 31 -3.41 -7.45 -4.01
N ILE A 32 -4.00 -7.89 -2.89
CA ILE A 32 -3.56 -9.07 -2.15
C ILE A 32 -3.61 -10.32 -3.04
N VAL A 33 -4.68 -10.49 -3.81
CA VAL A 33 -4.81 -11.60 -4.77
C VAL A 33 -3.74 -11.50 -5.87
N GLY A 34 -3.52 -10.32 -6.43
CA GLY A 34 -2.49 -10.07 -7.43
C GLY A 34 -1.08 -10.33 -6.91
N PHE A 35 -0.78 -9.91 -5.68
CA PHE A 35 0.51 -10.12 -5.05
C PHE A 35 0.74 -11.61 -4.72
N SER A 36 -0.30 -12.31 -4.27
CA SER A 36 -0.25 -13.76 -4.07
C SER A 36 0.02 -14.50 -5.37
N ALA A 37 -0.64 -14.10 -6.47
CA ALA A 37 -0.40 -14.66 -7.80
C ALA A 37 1.04 -14.43 -8.24
N PHE A 38 1.56 -13.20 -8.12
CA PHE A 38 2.97 -12.87 -8.41
C PHE A 38 3.95 -13.78 -7.67
N ILE A 39 3.76 -13.96 -6.35
CA ILE A 39 4.64 -14.82 -5.54
C ILE A 39 4.59 -16.27 -6.02
N LEU A 40 3.41 -16.78 -6.38
CA LEU A 40 3.22 -18.17 -6.80
C LEU A 40 3.70 -18.44 -8.23
N THR A 41 3.56 -17.49 -9.16
CA THR A 41 3.81 -17.71 -10.59
C THR A 41 5.13 -17.13 -11.07
N ASP A 42 5.45 -15.89 -10.72
CA ASP A 42 6.53 -15.13 -11.34
C ASP A 42 7.88 -15.42 -10.68
N LEU A 43 7.86 -15.75 -9.38
CA LEU A 43 9.06 -16.09 -8.61
C LEU A 43 9.38 -17.59 -8.59
N ASN A 44 8.50 -18.48 -9.04
CA ASN A 44 8.81 -19.92 -9.09
C ASN A 44 9.48 -20.37 -10.40
N ILE A 45 9.45 -19.54 -11.44
CA ILE A 45 10.08 -19.87 -12.73
C ILE A 45 11.55 -19.45 -12.65
N ILE A 46 12.40 -20.40 -12.27
CA ILE A 46 13.87 -20.22 -12.12
C ILE A 46 14.54 -19.82 -13.45
N ASP A 47 13.87 -20.01 -14.59
CA ASP A 47 14.46 -19.86 -15.93
C ASP A 47 14.05 -18.59 -16.71
N SER A 48 13.10 -17.78 -16.22
CA SER A 48 12.69 -16.52 -16.89
C SER A 48 13.46 -15.32 -16.33
N TYR A 49 14.78 -15.33 -16.53
CA TYR A 49 15.71 -14.35 -15.97
C TYR A 49 15.69 -12.95 -16.63
N LYS A 50 14.68 -12.62 -17.45
CA LYS A 50 14.81 -11.43 -18.32
C LYS A 50 13.60 -10.51 -18.44
N ASP A 51 12.39 -10.97 -18.12
CA ASP A 51 11.21 -10.15 -18.29
C ASP A 51 10.56 -9.86 -16.94
N ILE A 52 10.44 -8.57 -16.63
CA ILE A 52 9.65 -8.09 -15.49
C ILE A 52 8.19 -8.39 -15.84
N GLY A 53 7.57 -9.30 -15.08
CA GLY A 53 6.19 -9.71 -15.33
C GLY A 53 5.21 -8.57 -15.11
N VAL A 54 4.04 -8.66 -15.76
CA VAL A 54 2.98 -7.64 -15.64
C VAL A 54 2.52 -7.50 -14.17
N TYR A 55 2.51 -8.59 -13.42
CA TYR A 55 2.13 -8.60 -12.00
C TYR A 55 3.14 -7.87 -11.12
N GLU A 56 4.43 -7.97 -11.44
CA GLU A 56 5.50 -7.26 -10.74
C GLU A 56 5.40 -5.74 -10.93
N TRP A 57 5.16 -5.30 -12.17
CA TRP A 57 4.93 -3.87 -12.46
C TRP A 57 3.70 -3.30 -11.74
N LEU A 58 2.59 -4.06 -11.73
CA LEU A 58 1.38 -3.67 -11.02
C LEU A 58 1.63 -3.56 -9.51
N LEU A 59 2.39 -4.50 -8.93
CA LEU A 59 2.76 -4.48 -7.52
C LEU A 59 3.60 -3.24 -7.17
N TYR A 60 4.63 -2.95 -7.96
CA TYR A 60 5.51 -1.81 -7.72
C TYR A 60 4.79 -0.48 -7.90
N GLY A 61 3.94 -0.38 -8.92
CA GLY A 61 3.09 0.79 -9.13
C GLY A 61 2.14 1.02 -7.96
N TRP A 62 1.51 -0.05 -7.46
CA TRP A 62 0.66 0.02 -6.28
C TRP A 62 1.42 0.43 -5.02
N LEU A 63 2.56 -0.21 -4.73
CA LEU A 63 3.38 0.09 -3.56
C LEU A 63 3.81 1.57 -3.52
N VAL A 64 4.18 2.13 -4.67
CA VAL A 64 4.54 3.56 -4.77
C VAL A 64 3.32 4.46 -4.53
N ALA A 65 2.16 4.10 -5.05
CA ALA A 65 0.92 4.85 -4.81
C ALA A 65 0.54 4.85 -3.32
N ASP A 66 0.66 3.69 -2.66
CA ASP A 66 0.35 3.50 -1.24
C ASP A 66 1.29 4.31 -0.33
N ILE A 67 2.61 4.23 -0.57
CA ILE A 67 3.63 5.04 0.13
C ILE A 67 3.39 6.54 -0.09
N THR A 68 2.97 6.93 -1.30
CA THR A 68 2.69 8.34 -1.63
C THR A 68 1.47 8.84 -0.86
N GLU A 69 0.40 8.05 -0.81
CA GLU A 69 -0.82 8.39 -0.08
C GLU A 69 -0.56 8.49 1.43
N GLU A 70 0.19 7.54 2.00
CA GLU A 70 0.36 7.46 3.45
C GLU A 70 1.43 8.42 3.99
N TYR A 71 2.51 8.67 3.25
CA TYR A 71 3.62 9.51 3.74
C TYR A 71 3.71 10.86 3.02
N LEU A 72 3.58 10.90 1.69
CA LEU A 72 3.85 12.13 0.94
C LEU A 72 2.70 13.14 1.05
N ILE A 73 1.45 12.70 0.86
CA ILE A 73 0.27 13.58 0.93
C ILE A 73 0.15 14.25 2.31
N PRO A 74 0.27 13.54 3.45
CA PRO A 74 0.19 14.16 4.76
C PRO A 74 1.36 15.11 5.04
N LEU A 75 2.55 14.85 4.49
CA LEU A 75 3.70 15.76 4.60
C LEU A 75 3.50 17.06 3.81
N ILE A 76 2.90 16.99 2.61
CA ILE A 76 2.57 18.18 1.80
C ILE A 76 1.49 19.01 2.50
N ILE A 77 0.42 18.35 2.97
CA ILE A 77 -0.64 18.99 3.77
C ILE A 77 -0.02 19.63 5.02
N ARG A 78 0.88 18.94 5.74
CA ARG A 78 1.61 19.50 6.89
C ARG A 78 2.33 20.79 6.53
N LYS A 79 3.07 20.84 5.42
CA LYS A 79 3.79 22.04 5.00
C LYS A 79 2.84 23.21 4.76
N HIS A 80 1.66 22.97 4.18
CA HIS A 80 0.67 24.02 3.92
C HIS A 80 -0.09 24.48 5.17
N TYR A 81 -0.49 23.58 6.08
CA TYR A 81 -1.31 23.92 7.25
C TYR A 81 -0.51 24.34 8.50
N CYS A 82 0.78 23.98 8.60
CA CYS A 82 1.63 24.39 9.73
C CYS A 82 2.27 25.77 9.56
N ILE A 83 2.28 26.35 8.35
CA ILE A 83 2.68 27.75 8.11
C ILE A 83 1.52 28.67 8.56
N GLY A 84 1.27 28.74 9.87
CA GLY A 84 0.31 29.70 10.44
C GLY A 84 -0.35 29.34 11.77
N ARG A 85 -0.35 28.06 12.20
CA ARG A 85 -0.97 27.66 13.49
C ARG A 85 0.03 26.97 14.41
N LYS A 86 0.37 27.65 15.51
CA LYS A 86 1.34 27.21 16.52
C LYS A 86 0.89 25.91 17.23
N HIS A 87 1.77 24.91 17.16
CA HIS A 87 2.00 23.81 18.13
C HIS A 87 0.96 22.69 18.34
N GLY A 88 -0.35 22.86 18.10
CA GLY A 88 -1.34 21.81 18.40
C GLY A 88 -1.41 20.62 17.44
N TYR A 89 -1.17 20.84 16.14
CA TYR A 89 -1.36 19.82 15.09
C TYR A 89 -0.17 18.88 14.91
N CYS A 90 1.06 19.35 15.14
CA CYS A 90 2.26 18.49 15.13
C CYS A 90 2.19 17.40 16.21
N PHE A 91 1.60 17.68 17.38
CA PHE A 91 1.55 16.73 18.50
C PHE A 91 0.54 15.59 18.26
N LYS A 92 -0.59 15.87 17.61
CA LYS A 92 -1.57 14.84 17.21
C LYS A 92 -1.00 13.87 16.17
N PHE A 93 -0.09 14.33 15.32
CA PHE A 93 0.52 13.52 14.25
C PHE A 93 1.64 12.60 14.77
N HIS A 94 2.38 13.02 15.81
CA HIS A 94 3.33 12.13 16.49
C HIS A 94 2.61 10.90 17.05
N ARG A 95 1.39 11.08 17.58
CA ARG A 95 0.54 9.96 18.03
C ARG A 95 0.02 9.07 16.89
N ALA A 96 -0.11 9.59 15.68
CA ALA A 96 -0.51 8.81 14.49
C ALA A 96 0.64 7.92 13.98
N PHE A 97 1.88 8.43 13.97
CA PHE A 97 3.08 7.62 13.69
C PHE A 97 3.37 6.56 14.78
N PHE A 98 2.92 6.80 16.01
CA PHE A 98 3.00 5.84 17.12
C PHE A 98 1.77 4.92 17.22
N ASN A 99 0.97 4.80 16.16
CA ASN A 99 0.00 3.72 16.06
C ASN A 99 0.71 2.44 15.59
N ILE A 100 0.48 1.32 16.28
CA ILE A 100 1.13 0.05 15.96
C ILE A 100 0.86 -0.41 14.52
N TRP A 101 -0.32 -0.06 13.98
CA TRP A 101 -0.69 -0.35 12.59
C TRP A 101 0.20 0.38 11.57
N ASN A 102 0.55 1.64 11.82
CA ASN A 102 1.43 2.40 10.93
C ASN A 102 2.88 1.90 11.02
N VAL A 103 3.32 1.43 12.19
CA VAL A 103 4.64 0.82 12.36
C VAL A 103 4.71 -0.50 11.59
N LEU A 104 3.67 -1.32 11.68
CA LEU A 104 3.57 -2.60 10.96
C LEU A 104 3.61 -2.36 9.44
N THR A 105 2.83 -1.39 8.96
CA THR A 105 2.78 -1.00 7.54
C THR A 105 4.13 -0.44 7.05
N PHE A 106 4.81 0.35 7.87
CA PHE A 106 6.16 0.82 7.54
C PHE A 106 7.17 -0.35 7.44
N MET A 107 7.07 -1.32 8.35
CA MET A 107 7.94 -2.50 8.34
C MET A 107 7.69 -3.38 7.12
N SER A 108 6.43 -3.59 6.73
CA SER A 108 6.10 -4.38 5.52
C SER A 108 6.66 -3.73 4.27
N TYR A 109 6.59 -2.39 4.12
CA TYR A 109 7.25 -1.68 3.02
C TYR A 109 8.78 -1.85 3.00
N LEU A 110 9.43 -1.79 4.16
CA LEU A 110 10.88 -2.03 4.25
C LEU A 110 11.26 -3.45 3.83
N ILE A 111 10.47 -4.45 4.23
CA ILE A 111 10.68 -5.84 3.86
C ILE A 111 10.51 -6.03 2.35
N ILE A 112 9.47 -5.44 1.75
CA ILE A 112 9.24 -5.50 0.29
C ILE A 112 10.38 -4.80 -0.46
N ALA A 113 10.84 -3.63 -0.01
CA ALA A 113 11.98 -2.95 -0.61
C ALA A 113 13.26 -3.79 -0.53
N ALA A 114 13.51 -4.45 0.60
CA ALA A 114 14.62 -5.39 0.73
C ALA A 114 14.48 -6.59 -0.23
N ALA A 115 13.25 -7.12 -0.40
CA ALA A 115 12.97 -8.19 -1.35
C ALA A 115 13.30 -7.79 -2.80
N VAL A 116 12.95 -6.56 -3.19
CA VAL A 116 13.30 -5.98 -4.50
C VAL A 116 14.81 -5.92 -4.68
N LEU A 117 15.54 -5.39 -3.69
CA LEU A 117 17.01 -5.30 -3.76
C LEU A 117 17.64 -6.70 -3.88
N VAL A 118 17.20 -7.66 -3.06
CA VAL A 118 17.69 -9.04 -3.12
C VAL A 118 17.38 -9.69 -4.47
N ARG A 119 16.22 -9.39 -5.08
CA ARG A 119 15.85 -9.89 -6.41
C ARG A 119 16.75 -9.35 -7.53
N THR A 120 17.31 -8.15 -7.38
CA THR A 120 18.26 -7.60 -8.38
C THR A 120 19.62 -8.32 -8.38
N ILE A 121 19.93 -9.09 -7.33
CA ILE A 121 21.12 -9.92 -7.26
C ILE A 121 20.83 -11.23 -8.01
N ASN A 122 21.30 -11.33 -9.25
CA ASN A 122 21.06 -12.44 -10.16
C ASN A 122 21.75 -13.75 -9.74
N SER A 123 21.27 -14.37 -8.66
CA SER A 123 21.73 -15.66 -8.16
C SER A 123 20.57 -16.47 -7.58
N ALA A 124 20.60 -17.79 -7.82
CA ALA A 124 19.51 -18.70 -7.47
C ALA A 124 19.19 -18.74 -5.95
N ASP A 125 20.22 -18.60 -5.10
CA ASP A 125 20.03 -18.56 -3.64
C ASP A 125 19.36 -17.28 -3.19
N PHE A 126 19.72 -16.14 -3.79
CA PHE A 126 19.11 -14.85 -3.52
C PHE A 126 17.69 -14.78 -4.05
N HIS A 127 17.35 -15.49 -5.12
CA HIS A 127 15.98 -15.58 -5.62
C HIS A 127 15.03 -16.25 -4.63
N ARG A 128 15.44 -17.38 -4.03
CA ARG A 128 14.67 -18.03 -2.95
C ARG A 128 14.55 -17.13 -1.72
N MET A 129 15.58 -16.34 -1.43
CA MET A 129 15.55 -15.36 -0.35
C MET A 129 14.57 -14.21 -0.63
N ALA A 130 14.56 -13.68 -1.87
CA ALA A 130 13.60 -12.67 -2.30
C ALA A 130 12.15 -13.17 -2.18
N LEU A 131 11.86 -14.40 -2.62
CA LEU A 131 10.54 -15.03 -2.46
C LEU A 131 10.08 -15.04 -0.99
N ARG A 132 10.97 -15.44 -0.08
CA ARG A 132 10.67 -15.46 1.37
C ARG A 132 10.40 -14.05 1.90
N LEU A 133 11.17 -13.06 1.45
CA LEU A 133 10.97 -11.66 1.85
C LEU A 133 9.67 -11.09 1.29
N TYR A 134 9.31 -11.34 0.03
CA TYR A 134 8.02 -10.93 -0.53
C TYR A 134 6.85 -11.59 0.22
N SER A 135 6.96 -12.88 0.56
CA SER A 135 5.94 -13.59 1.33
C SER A 135 5.79 -13.04 2.75
N LEU A 136 6.91 -12.67 3.38
CA LEU A 136 6.91 -12.07 4.71
C LEU A 136 6.34 -10.65 4.69
N GLY A 137 6.66 -9.87 3.66
CA GLY A 137 6.10 -8.54 3.43
C GLY A 137 4.60 -8.55 3.14
N LEU A 138 4.06 -9.60 2.51
CA LEU A 138 2.61 -9.77 2.33
C LEU A 138 1.88 -10.08 3.64
N PHE A 139 2.54 -10.82 4.54
CA PHE A 139 1.93 -11.27 5.80
C PHE A 139 1.91 -10.18 6.88
N THR A 140 2.86 -9.24 6.82
CA THR A 140 3.00 -8.15 7.79
C THR A 140 2.08 -7.00 7.47
#